data_AF-A0A660VQR8-F1
#
_entry.id   AF-A0A660VQR8-F1
#
_cell.length_a   1.000
_cell.length_b   1.000
_cell.length_c   1.000
_cell.angle_alpha   90.00
_cell.angle_beta   90.00
_cell.angle_gamma   90.00
#
_symmetry.space_group_name_H-M   'P 1'
#
loop_
_entity.id
_entity.type
_entity.pdbx_description
1 polymer ?
#
loop_
_entity_poly.entity_id
_entity_poly.type
_entity_poly.pdbx_seq_one_letter_code
_entity_poly.pdbx_strand_id
1 'polypeptide(L)'
;MRAPRACRTLVPMRASSRAPAGFSLIEILVVISIIGLLMGLSAFAIGKYRETGRISDCKSRIQNLALRCESYAERQGDFPPSRLVEVGVKDASNEVNQGIEALVAALRDERYAGLRPDERTLGNSDDDSSGMLRALDGTSALLEVLDPWDNPFVYIVQSDYERSFVVRLSDGSLAEDVEARAATNELTGAFHHFESYQILSAGPDGLLDTEDDLANYEISRLGP
;
A
#
# COMPACT_ATOMS: atom_id res chain seq x y z
N MET A 1 41.87 -93.86 38.48
CA MET A 1 41.48 -93.64 37.06
C MET A 1 40.17 -92.89 37.01
N ARG A 2 40.06 -91.93 36.08
CA ARG A 2 38.95 -91.00 35.76
C ARG A 2 38.83 -89.72 36.60
N ALA A 3 39.34 -88.63 36.01
CA ALA A 3 39.05 -87.25 36.35
C ALA A 3 37.65 -86.83 35.85
N PRO A 4 36.91 -85.95 36.56
CA PRO A 4 35.77 -85.26 36.00
C PRO A 4 36.19 -83.93 35.31
N ARG A 5 35.51 -83.65 34.20
CA ARG A 5 35.72 -82.51 33.30
C ARG A 5 35.32 -81.20 33.96
N ALA A 6 36.16 -80.17 33.83
CA ALA A 6 35.81 -78.80 34.20
C ALA A 6 34.75 -78.23 33.24
N CYS A 7 33.57 -77.93 33.78
CA CYS A 7 32.54 -77.15 33.11
C CYS A 7 33.00 -75.67 33.12
N ARG A 8 33.32 -75.15 31.93
CA ARG A 8 33.78 -73.77 31.74
C ARG A 8 32.56 -72.88 31.52
N THR A 9 32.12 -72.19 32.57
CA THR A 9 31.03 -71.21 32.51
C THR A 9 31.48 -69.97 31.73
N LEU A 10 30.77 -69.66 30.64
CA LEU A 10 30.95 -68.43 29.88
C LEU A 10 30.33 -67.26 30.65
N VAL A 11 31.12 -66.22 30.91
CA VAL A 11 30.64 -64.96 31.51
C VAL A 11 29.99 -64.11 30.42
N PRO A 12 28.73 -63.65 30.57
CA PRO A 12 28.11 -62.77 29.59
C PRO A 12 28.73 -61.37 29.67
N MET A 13 29.18 -60.83 28.52
CA MET A 13 29.53 -59.42 28.39
C MET A 13 28.25 -58.59 28.45
N ARG A 14 28.09 -57.78 29.52
CA ARG A 14 27.00 -56.81 29.61
C ARG A 14 27.18 -55.76 28.51
N ALA A 15 26.27 -55.72 27.53
CA ALA A 15 26.13 -54.59 26.63
C ALA A 15 25.75 -53.35 27.45
N SER A 16 26.59 -52.32 27.42
CA SER A 16 26.29 -51.02 28.02
C SER A 16 25.19 -50.36 27.18
N SER A 17 23.93 -50.52 27.60
CA SER A 17 22.86 -49.64 27.16
C SER A 17 23.11 -48.26 27.79
N ARG A 18 23.76 -47.36 27.03
CA ARG A 18 23.68 -45.93 27.35
C ARG A 18 22.22 -45.54 27.23
N ALA A 19 21.53 -45.42 28.36
CA ALA A 19 20.24 -44.75 28.39
C ALA A 19 20.45 -43.33 27.85
N PRO A 20 19.56 -42.84 26.96
CA PRO A 20 19.66 -41.47 26.49
C PRO A 20 19.59 -40.53 27.71
N ALA A 21 20.57 -39.64 27.83
CA ALA A 21 20.57 -38.62 28.86
C ALA A 21 19.36 -37.70 28.62
N GLY A 22 18.47 -37.59 29.61
CA GLY A 22 17.39 -36.62 29.58
C GLY A 22 17.93 -35.20 29.76
N PHE A 23 17.26 -34.22 29.16
CA PHE A 23 17.61 -32.81 29.35
C PHE A 23 17.45 -32.39 30.82
N SER A 24 18.41 -31.63 31.32
CA SER A 24 18.33 -30.98 32.62
C SER A 24 17.36 -29.80 32.57
N LEU A 25 16.73 -29.52 33.70
CA LEU A 25 15.85 -28.36 33.86
C LEU A 25 16.57 -27.04 33.56
N ILE A 26 17.87 -26.98 33.86
CA ILE A 26 18.73 -25.82 33.59
C ILE A 26 18.93 -25.62 32.09
N GLU A 27 19.18 -26.69 31.33
CA GLU A 27 19.33 -26.60 29.86
C GLU A 27 18.07 -26.04 29.20
N ILE A 28 16.89 -26.49 29.63
CA ILE A 28 15.63 -25.94 29.12
C ILE A 28 15.42 -24.49 29.56
N LEU A 29 15.76 -24.14 30.81
CA LEU A 29 15.61 -22.79 31.36
C LEU A 29 16.46 -21.76 30.58
N VAL A 30 17.71 -22.11 30.27
CA VAL A 30 18.61 -21.24 29.50
C VAL A 30 18.07 -21.04 28.08
N VAL A 31 17.56 -22.09 27.45
CA VAL A 31 17.00 -22.00 26.08
C VAL A 31 15.79 -21.08 26.03
N ILE A 32 14.82 -21.24 26.94
CA ILE A 32 13.64 -20.35 26.95
C ILE A 32 14.02 -18.91 27.29
N SER A 33 15.06 -18.72 28.11
CA SER A 33 15.58 -17.40 28.46
C SER A 33 16.23 -16.70 27.26
N ILE A 34 17.01 -17.44 26.46
CA ILE A 34 17.60 -16.91 25.22
C ILE A 34 16.51 -16.60 24.18
N ILE A 35 15.53 -17.49 23.99
CA ILE A 35 14.41 -17.25 23.05
C ILE A 35 13.61 -16.01 23.50
N GLY A 36 13.29 -15.90 24.79
CA GLY A 36 12.57 -14.74 25.34
C GLY A 36 13.34 -13.43 25.13
N LEU A 37 14.66 -13.44 25.32
CA LEU A 37 15.52 -12.28 25.05
C LEU A 37 15.49 -11.89 23.56
N LEU A 38 15.66 -12.86 22.65
CA LEU A 38 15.65 -12.60 21.21
C LEU A 38 14.28 -12.10 20.72
N MET A 39 13.19 -12.67 21.21
CA MET A 39 11.84 -12.19 20.91
C MET A 39 11.61 -10.77 21.44
N GLY A 40 12.08 -10.46 22.65
CA GLY A 40 11.97 -9.12 23.25
C GLY A 40 12.73 -8.05 22.46
N LEU A 41 13.94 -8.36 21.99
CA LEU A 41 14.71 -7.45 21.13
C LEU A 41 14.07 -7.27 19.74
N SER A 42 13.47 -8.33 19.19
CA SER A 42 12.84 -8.29 17.88
C SER A 42 11.58 -7.42 17.88
N ALA A 43 10.78 -7.45 18.95
CA ALA A 43 9.53 -6.69 19.05
C ALA A 43 9.74 -5.17 18.95
N PHE A 44 10.82 -4.64 19.52
CA PHE A 44 11.11 -3.19 19.50
C PHE A 44 11.49 -2.67 18.10
N ALA A 45 12.03 -3.52 17.22
CA ALA A 45 12.53 -3.09 15.91
C ALA A 45 11.45 -3.00 14.82
N ILE A 46 10.27 -3.61 15.02
CA ILE A 46 9.26 -3.82 13.96
C ILE A 46 8.63 -2.52 13.45
N GLY A 47 8.49 -1.50 14.30
CA GLY A 47 7.78 -0.25 13.95
C GLY A 47 8.36 0.46 12.73
N LYS A 48 9.67 0.70 12.69
CA LYS A 48 10.34 1.37 11.56
C LYS A 48 10.23 0.58 10.25
N TYR A 49 10.25 -0.76 10.31
CA TYR A 49 10.13 -1.59 9.11
C TYR A 49 8.72 -1.55 8.51
N ARG A 50 7.68 -1.43 9.35
CA ARG A 50 6.30 -1.30 8.87
C ARG A 50 6.11 0.01 8.10
N GLU A 51 6.66 1.10 8.61
CA GLU A 51 6.52 2.41 7.98
C GLU A 51 7.24 2.50 6.64
N THR A 52 8.50 2.05 6.57
CA THR A 52 9.22 1.91 5.30
C THR A 52 8.49 0.98 4.33
N GLY A 53 7.84 -0.07 4.84
CA GLY A 53 7.01 -0.97 4.05
C GLY A 53 5.78 -0.28 3.45
N ARG A 54 5.08 0.55 4.22
CA ARG A 54 3.97 1.39 3.73
C ARG A 54 4.45 2.36 2.66
N ILE A 55 5.54 3.08 2.89
CA ILE A 55 6.11 4.00 1.88
C ILE A 55 6.45 3.26 0.58
N SER A 56 7.05 2.07 0.67
CA SER A 56 7.36 1.24 -0.50
C SER A 56 6.09 0.75 -1.22
N ASP A 57 5.04 0.41 -0.49
CA ASP A 57 3.74 0.04 -1.04
C ASP A 57 3.09 1.23 -1.76
N CYS A 58 3.08 2.41 -1.13
CA CYS A 58 2.56 3.64 -1.73
C CYS A 58 3.26 3.96 -3.06
N LYS A 59 4.59 3.94 -3.09
CA LYS A 59 5.36 4.12 -4.34
C LYS A 59 5.00 3.11 -5.42
N SER A 60 4.78 1.85 -5.03
CA SER A 60 4.36 0.79 -5.96
C SER A 60 2.94 1.04 -6.48
N ARG A 61 2.02 1.53 -5.65
CA ARG A 61 0.66 1.92 -6.06
C ARG A 61 0.69 3.09 -7.06
N ILE A 62 1.49 4.13 -6.79
CA ILE A 62 1.69 5.26 -7.72
C ILE A 62 2.22 4.76 -9.07
N GLN A 63 3.25 3.92 -9.06
CA GLN A 63 3.80 3.36 -10.30
C GLN A 63 2.77 2.53 -11.07
N ASN A 64 1.99 1.69 -10.37
CA ASN A 64 0.93 0.91 -11.01
C ASN A 64 -0.20 1.80 -11.55
N LEU A 65 -0.55 2.90 -10.89
CA LEU A 65 -1.51 3.87 -11.41
C LEU A 65 -0.97 4.60 -12.64
N ALA A 66 0.29 5.03 -12.62
CA ALA A 66 0.94 5.63 -13.77
C ALA A 66 0.92 4.69 -14.99
N LEU A 67 1.31 3.43 -14.81
CA LEU A 67 1.24 2.41 -15.89
C LEU A 67 -0.18 2.24 -16.45
N ARG A 68 -1.22 2.34 -15.60
CA ARG A 68 -2.62 2.29 -16.06
C ARG A 68 -3.02 3.53 -16.84
N CYS A 69 -2.57 4.71 -16.44
CA CYS A 69 -2.82 5.97 -17.14
C CYS A 69 -2.15 5.96 -18.52
N GLU A 70 -0.90 5.51 -18.62
CA GLU A 70 -0.22 5.36 -19.91
C GLU A 70 -0.96 4.37 -20.83
N SER A 71 -1.34 3.19 -20.31
CA SER A 71 -2.11 2.19 -21.06
C SER A 71 -3.48 2.72 -21.51
N TYR A 72 -4.09 3.60 -20.72
CA TYR A 72 -5.31 4.29 -21.10
C TYR A 72 -5.08 5.27 -22.24
N ALA A 73 -4.04 6.12 -22.13
CA ALA A 73 -3.67 7.07 -23.17
C ALA A 73 -3.33 6.40 -24.51
N GLU A 74 -2.62 5.26 -24.48
CA GLU A 74 -2.32 4.48 -25.69
C GLU A 74 -3.58 3.99 -26.42
N ARG A 75 -4.68 3.75 -25.69
CA ARG A 75 -5.92 3.16 -26.24
C ARG A 75 -6.97 4.20 -26.58
N GLN A 76 -7.11 5.23 -25.74
CA GLN A 76 -8.15 6.24 -25.85
C GLN A 76 -7.64 7.54 -26.49
N GLY A 77 -6.32 7.70 -26.62
CA GLY A 77 -5.67 8.84 -27.26
C GLY A 77 -5.40 10.03 -26.33
N ASP A 78 -5.85 9.96 -25.09
CA ASP A 78 -5.61 10.96 -24.05
C ASP A 78 -5.60 10.29 -22.67
N PHE A 79 -5.03 10.95 -21.66
CA PHE A 79 -5.01 10.45 -20.29
C PHE A 79 -6.43 10.35 -19.70
N PRO A 80 -6.63 9.51 -18.66
CA PRO A 80 -7.90 9.48 -17.97
C PRO A 80 -8.32 10.88 -17.48
N PRO A 81 -9.61 11.23 -17.58
CA PRO A 81 -10.08 12.53 -17.09
C PRO A 81 -10.05 12.61 -15.56
N SER A 82 -9.86 13.82 -15.02
CA SER A 82 -9.96 14.12 -13.57
C SER A 82 -11.34 14.63 -13.14
N ARG A 83 -12.35 14.54 -14.02
CA ARG A 83 -13.70 15.01 -13.72
C ARG A 83 -14.74 13.93 -13.99
N LEU A 84 -15.62 13.70 -13.02
CA LEU A 84 -16.69 12.70 -13.14
C LEU A 84 -17.62 12.96 -14.33
N VAL A 85 -17.87 14.24 -14.63
CA VAL A 85 -18.71 14.63 -15.78
C VAL A 85 -18.14 14.18 -17.13
N GLU A 86 -16.81 14.01 -17.24
CA GLU A 86 -16.12 13.60 -18.47
C GLU A 86 -16.19 12.08 -18.68
N VAL A 87 -16.24 11.30 -17.60
CA VAL A 87 -16.55 9.86 -17.65
C VAL A 87 -18.05 9.57 -17.77
N GLY A 88 -18.88 10.62 -17.82
CA GLY A 88 -20.32 10.50 -18.00
C GLY A 88 -21.12 10.42 -16.69
N VAL A 89 -20.50 10.60 -15.53
CA VAL A 89 -21.16 10.67 -14.23
C VAL A 89 -21.56 12.13 -13.94
N LYS A 90 -22.86 12.43 -14.01
CA LYS A 90 -23.38 13.82 -13.91
C LYS A 90 -24.11 14.11 -12.60
N ASP A 91 -24.36 13.09 -11.82
CA ASP A 91 -25.17 13.09 -10.59
C ASP A 91 -24.32 12.81 -9.35
N ALA A 92 -23.01 13.10 -9.40
CA ALA A 92 -22.12 12.97 -8.25
C ALA A 92 -22.66 13.77 -7.06
N SER A 93 -22.58 13.18 -5.86
CA SER A 93 -23.14 13.73 -4.63
C SER A 93 -22.48 15.05 -4.24
N ASN A 94 -21.18 15.19 -4.51
CA ASN A 94 -20.35 16.34 -4.17
C ASN A 94 -19.17 16.49 -5.17
N GLU A 95 -18.22 17.39 -4.91
CA GLU A 95 -17.00 17.61 -5.73
C GLU A 95 -15.69 17.16 -5.02
N VAL A 96 -15.82 16.44 -3.90
CA VAL A 96 -14.72 15.90 -3.11
C VAL A 96 -14.16 14.67 -3.81
N ASN A 97 -12.83 14.48 -3.78
CA ASN A 97 -12.12 13.33 -4.36
C ASN A 97 -12.32 13.10 -5.88
N GLN A 98 -12.99 14.02 -6.58
CA GLN A 98 -13.46 13.85 -7.96
C GLN A 98 -12.36 13.40 -8.96
N GLY A 99 -11.13 13.88 -8.78
CA GLY A 99 -9.99 13.50 -9.62
C GLY A 99 -9.74 12.00 -9.63
N ILE A 100 -9.61 11.40 -8.45
CA ILE A 100 -9.28 9.99 -8.31
C ILE A 100 -10.49 9.09 -8.60
N GLU A 101 -11.70 9.54 -8.27
CA GLU A 101 -12.93 8.83 -8.61
C GLU A 101 -13.12 8.74 -10.12
N ALA A 102 -12.89 9.85 -10.84
CA ALA A 102 -12.97 9.88 -12.29
C ALA A 102 -11.93 8.94 -12.92
N LEU A 103 -10.71 8.92 -12.38
CA LEU A 103 -9.68 7.95 -12.79
C LEU A 103 -10.15 6.51 -12.59
N VAL A 104 -10.67 6.17 -11.40
CA VAL A 104 -11.14 4.82 -11.10
C VAL A 104 -12.32 4.43 -12.00
N ALA A 105 -13.28 5.32 -12.19
CA ALA A 105 -14.41 5.11 -13.09
C ALA A 105 -13.96 4.87 -14.53
N ALA A 106 -13.04 5.70 -15.05
CA ALA A 106 -12.47 5.55 -16.39
C ALA A 106 -11.73 4.22 -16.57
N LEU A 107 -10.97 3.79 -15.56
CA LEU A 107 -10.22 2.54 -15.59
C LEU A 107 -11.11 1.29 -15.40
N ARG A 108 -12.31 1.45 -14.87
CA ARG A 108 -13.27 0.35 -14.64
C ARG A 108 -14.33 0.22 -15.71
N ASP A 109 -14.56 1.26 -16.51
CA ASP A 109 -15.48 1.27 -17.66
C ASP A 109 -15.31 0.00 -18.51
N GLU A 110 -16.41 -0.68 -18.81
CA GLU A 110 -16.40 -1.89 -19.65
C GLU A 110 -15.82 -1.66 -21.05
N ARG A 111 -15.92 -0.43 -21.57
CA ARG A 111 -15.33 -0.03 -22.85
C ARG A 111 -13.80 -0.02 -22.78
N TYR A 112 -13.22 0.17 -21.60
CA TYR A 112 -11.80 0.11 -21.37
C TYR A 112 -11.38 -1.28 -20.89
N ALA A 113 -10.94 -2.11 -21.83
CA ALA A 113 -10.40 -3.45 -21.55
C ALA A 113 -8.93 -3.43 -21.05
N GLY A 114 -8.52 -2.35 -20.37
CA GLY A 114 -7.17 -2.19 -19.85
C GLY A 114 -6.99 -2.77 -18.44
N LEU A 115 -5.95 -2.32 -17.77
CA LEU A 115 -5.61 -2.79 -16.43
C LEU A 115 -6.47 -2.08 -15.38
N ARG A 116 -7.30 -2.85 -14.66
CA ARG A 116 -8.12 -2.34 -13.56
C ARG A 116 -7.28 -2.12 -12.28
N PRO A 117 -7.66 -1.17 -11.42
CA PRO A 117 -7.12 -1.05 -10.06
C PRO A 117 -7.31 -2.33 -9.24
N ASP A 118 -6.46 -2.54 -8.23
CA ASP A 118 -6.63 -3.66 -7.29
C ASP A 118 -7.77 -3.34 -6.32
N GLU A 119 -8.76 -4.23 -6.22
CA GLU A 119 -9.94 -4.05 -5.38
C GLU A 119 -9.60 -3.82 -3.90
N ARG A 120 -8.46 -4.34 -3.43
CA ARG A 120 -8.01 -4.16 -2.04
C ARG A 120 -7.56 -2.75 -1.72
N THR A 121 -7.22 -1.97 -2.75
CA THR A 121 -6.78 -0.58 -2.62
C THR A 121 -7.92 0.40 -2.82
N LEU A 122 -9.13 -0.09 -3.14
CA LEU A 122 -10.29 0.75 -3.37
C LEU A 122 -11.03 1.01 -2.07
N GLY A 123 -11.38 2.28 -1.84
CA GLY A 123 -12.21 2.75 -0.74
C GLY A 123 -13.34 3.65 -1.26
N ASN A 124 -14.22 4.06 -0.34
CA ASN A 124 -15.16 5.16 -0.53
C ASN A 124 -15.00 6.04 0.70
N SER A 125 -14.11 7.02 0.63
CA SER A 125 -13.68 7.81 1.79
C SER A 125 -14.70 8.84 2.23
N ASP A 126 -15.65 9.23 1.36
CA ASP A 126 -16.69 10.20 1.65
C ASP A 126 -18.12 9.63 1.60
N ASP A 127 -18.25 8.30 1.54
CA ASP A 127 -19.49 7.51 1.55
C ASP A 127 -20.50 7.91 0.45
N ASP A 128 -19.98 8.29 -0.70
CA ASP A 128 -20.75 8.91 -1.77
C ASP A 128 -21.16 7.89 -2.87
N SER A 129 -22.09 8.26 -3.76
CA SER A 129 -22.52 7.36 -4.83
C SER A 129 -23.20 8.06 -6.01
N SER A 130 -23.12 7.44 -7.18
CA SER A 130 -23.83 7.84 -8.40
C SER A 130 -24.65 6.68 -8.97
N GLY A 131 -25.90 6.97 -9.36
CA GLY A 131 -26.74 6.02 -10.08
C GLY A 131 -26.24 5.75 -11.50
N MET A 132 -25.52 6.72 -12.08
CA MET A 132 -24.95 6.63 -13.42
C MET A 132 -23.71 5.74 -13.46
N LEU A 133 -22.91 5.70 -12.39
CA LEU A 133 -21.78 4.77 -12.29
C LEU A 133 -22.24 3.30 -12.32
N ARG A 134 -23.38 2.99 -11.68
CA ARG A 134 -23.96 1.64 -11.70
C ARG A 134 -24.29 1.16 -13.12
N ALA A 135 -24.60 2.08 -14.03
CA ALA A 135 -24.82 1.74 -15.43
C ALA A 135 -23.50 1.47 -16.19
N LEU A 136 -22.36 1.89 -15.64
CA LEU A 136 -21.02 1.77 -16.22
C LEU A 136 -20.26 0.52 -15.74
N ASP A 137 -20.31 0.22 -14.44
CA ASP A 137 -19.49 -0.83 -13.82
C ASP A 137 -20.25 -1.77 -12.85
N GLY A 138 -21.57 -1.57 -12.71
CA GLY A 138 -22.45 -2.36 -11.84
C GLY A 138 -22.48 -1.96 -10.37
N THR A 139 -21.61 -1.04 -9.92
CA THR A 139 -21.62 -0.45 -8.57
C THR A 139 -22.04 1.01 -8.60
N SER A 140 -22.76 1.47 -7.57
CA SER A 140 -23.11 2.89 -7.45
C SER A 140 -22.10 3.70 -6.65
N ALA A 141 -21.26 3.06 -5.81
CA ALA A 141 -20.26 3.78 -5.02
C ALA A 141 -19.17 4.34 -5.92
N LEU A 142 -18.88 5.65 -5.82
CA LEU A 142 -17.66 6.20 -6.39
C LEU A 142 -16.52 5.75 -5.48
N LEU A 143 -15.48 5.19 -6.10
CA LEU A 143 -14.40 4.58 -5.36
C LEU A 143 -13.11 5.33 -5.64
N GLU A 144 -12.32 5.57 -4.61
CA GLU A 144 -10.97 6.09 -4.74
C GLU A 144 -9.94 4.97 -4.61
N VAL A 145 -8.76 5.17 -5.22
CA VAL A 145 -7.59 4.41 -4.80
C VAL A 145 -7.04 5.07 -3.55
N LEU A 146 -6.94 4.30 -2.48
CA LEU A 146 -6.36 4.72 -1.22
C LEU A 146 -4.87 4.41 -1.19
N ASP A 147 -4.13 5.25 -0.48
CA ASP A 147 -2.76 4.98 -0.08
C ASP A 147 -2.71 4.03 1.13
N PRO A 148 -1.52 3.63 1.60
CA PRO A 148 -1.40 2.73 2.74
C PRO A 148 -1.89 3.28 4.08
N TRP A 149 -2.17 4.58 4.19
CA TRP A 149 -2.72 5.28 5.37
C TRP A 149 -4.21 5.59 5.23
N ASP A 150 -4.87 4.95 4.26
CA ASP A 150 -6.30 5.07 3.98
C ASP A 150 -6.73 6.45 3.48
N ASN A 151 -5.77 7.25 2.99
CA ASN A 151 -6.06 8.53 2.34
C ASN A 151 -6.21 8.35 0.81
N PRO A 152 -7.18 9.01 0.16
CA PRO A 152 -7.31 8.95 -1.29
C PRO A 152 -6.09 9.58 -1.97
N PHE A 153 -5.61 8.96 -3.05
CA PHE A 153 -4.66 9.61 -3.95
C PHE A 153 -5.30 10.84 -4.59
N VAL A 154 -4.51 11.88 -4.82
CA VAL A 154 -4.88 13.03 -5.63
C VAL A 154 -4.47 12.75 -7.07
N TYR A 155 -5.40 12.89 -8.01
CA TYR A 155 -5.14 12.75 -9.45
C TYR A 155 -5.59 14.02 -10.19
N ILE A 156 -4.67 14.61 -10.97
CA ILE A 156 -4.95 15.82 -11.75
C ILE A 156 -4.33 15.64 -13.14
N VAL A 157 -5.13 15.80 -14.20
CA VAL A 157 -4.63 15.81 -15.58
C VAL A 157 -4.27 17.23 -16.03
N GLN A 158 -3.38 17.36 -17.02
CA GLN A 158 -2.86 18.63 -17.53
C GLN A 158 -3.93 19.70 -17.77
N SER A 159 -5.05 19.32 -18.39
CA SER A 159 -6.16 20.24 -18.72
C SER A 159 -6.75 20.96 -17.50
N ASP A 160 -6.47 20.44 -16.31
CA ASP A 160 -7.01 20.86 -15.03
C ASP A 160 -5.95 21.46 -14.08
N TYR A 161 -4.69 21.64 -14.53
CA TYR A 161 -3.61 22.14 -13.67
C TYR A 161 -3.82 23.54 -13.09
N GLU A 162 -4.59 24.40 -13.77
CA GLU A 162 -4.92 25.74 -13.29
C GLU A 162 -6.10 25.76 -12.30
N ARG A 163 -6.69 24.60 -11.99
CA ARG A 163 -7.84 24.48 -11.10
C ARG A 163 -7.43 23.95 -9.73
N SER A 164 -8.37 24.10 -8.80
CA SER A 164 -8.32 23.50 -7.47
C SER A 164 -9.37 22.42 -7.33
N PHE A 165 -9.04 21.40 -6.54
CA PHE A 165 -9.90 20.26 -6.25
C PHE A 165 -10.03 20.11 -4.74
N VAL A 166 -11.15 19.56 -4.28
CA VAL A 166 -11.33 19.26 -2.86
C VAL A 166 -11.03 17.78 -2.66
N VAL A 167 -10.21 17.46 -1.66
CA VAL A 167 -9.84 16.09 -1.30
C VAL A 167 -10.07 15.90 0.18
N ARG A 168 -10.71 14.81 0.57
CA ARG A 168 -10.92 14.47 1.97
C ARG A 168 -9.77 13.61 2.49
N LEU A 169 -8.99 14.17 3.40
CA LEU A 169 -7.80 13.54 3.98
C LEU A 169 -7.94 13.40 5.49
N SER A 170 -7.29 12.40 6.07
CA SER A 170 -7.30 12.09 7.49
C SER A 170 -5.87 11.99 8.01
N ASP A 171 -5.61 12.70 9.11
CA ASP A 171 -4.35 12.63 9.89
C ASP A 171 -4.33 11.45 10.90
N GLY A 172 -5.32 10.55 10.80
CA GLY A 172 -5.55 9.46 11.74
C GLY A 172 -6.52 9.79 12.88
N SER A 173 -7.03 11.03 12.96
CA SER A 173 -8.05 11.43 13.95
C SER A 173 -9.36 11.84 13.31
N LEU A 174 -9.34 12.87 12.45
CA LEU A 174 -10.52 13.42 11.80
C LEU A 174 -10.23 13.64 10.32
N ALA A 175 -11.22 13.33 9.49
CA ALA A 175 -11.14 13.62 8.07
C ALA A 175 -11.54 15.09 7.83
N GLU A 176 -10.73 15.81 7.06
CA GLU A 176 -10.95 17.20 6.67
C GLU A 176 -10.89 17.36 5.15
N ASP A 177 -11.68 18.30 4.64
CA ASP A 177 -11.73 18.63 3.21
C ASP A 177 -10.65 19.70 2.93
N VAL A 178 -9.63 19.32 2.17
CA VAL A 178 -8.46 20.14 1.84
C VAL A 178 -8.46 20.48 0.35
N GLU A 179 -8.02 21.69 0.02
CA GLU A 179 -7.85 22.12 -1.36
C GLU A 179 -6.53 21.60 -1.94
N ALA A 180 -6.59 20.77 -2.98
CA ALA A 180 -5.44 20.26 -3.72
C ALA A 180 -5.28 21.01 -5.05
N ARG A 181 -4.03 21.23 -5.48
CA ARG A 181 -3.67 21.87 -6.75
C ARG A 181 -2.51 21.13 -7.41
N ALA A 182 -2.34 21.32 -8.71
CA ALA A 182 -1.19 20.77 -9.41
C ALA A 182 0.11 21.44 -8.90
N ALA A 183 1.11 20.61 -8.59
CA ALA A 183 2.41 21.04 -8.11
C ALA A 183 3.19 21.76 -9.23
N THR A 184 3.93 22.79 -8.82
CA THR A 184 4.83 23.55 -9.67
C THR A 184 6.25 23.48 -9.12
N ASN A 185 7.22 23.58 -10.02
CA ASN A 185 8.62 23.66 -9.65
C ASN A 185 8.92 25.06 -9.10
N GLU A 186 9.41 25.15 -7.86
CA GLU A 186 9.68 26.42 -7.18
C GLU A 186 10.69 27.32 -7.93
N LEU A 187 11.64 26.74 -8.66
CA LEU A 187 12.69 27.47 -9.35
C LEU A 187 12.22 28.04 -10.68
N THR A 188 11.38 27.31 -11.42
CA THR A 188 10.96 27.68 -12.78
C THR A 188 9.54 28.22 -12.84
N GLY A 189 8.71 27.94 -11.83
CA GLY A 189 7.27 28.21 -11.82
C GLY A 189 6.46 27.33 -12.78
N ALA A 190 7.09 26.38 -13.50
CA ALA A 190 6.41 25.47 -14.41
C ALA A 190 5.77 24.31 -13.65
N PHE A 191 4.63 23.81 -14.13
CA PHE A 191 4.02 22.60 -13.57
C PHE A 191 4.94 21.38 -13.71
N HIS A 192 4.97 20.53 -12.68
CA HIS A 192 5.54 19.19 -12.83
C HIS A 192 4.71 18.40 -13.86
N HIS A 193 5.38 17.59 -14.69
CA HIS A 193 4.72 16.80 -15.75
C HIS A 193 3.78 17.62 -16.64
N PHE A 194 4.23 18.79 -17.11
CA PHE A 194 3.43 19.81 -17.82
C PHE A 194 2.63 19.38 -19.07
N GLU A 195 2.81 18.17 -19.62
CA GLU A 195 2.02 17.61 -20.74
C GLU A 195 1.31 16.30 -20.37
N SER A 196 1.17 15.99 -19.08
CA SER A 196 0.68 14.69 -18.62
C SER A 196 -0.22 14.83 -17.39
N TYR A 197 0.02 14.06 -16.34
CA TYR A 197 -0.80 14.04 -15.14
C TYR A 197 0.07 13.97 -13.89
N GLN A 198 -0.53 14.36 -12.78
CA GLN A 198 0.06 14.32 -11.45
C GLN A 198 -0.72 13.33 -10.60
N ILE A 199 0.01 12.44 -9.92
CA ILE A 199 -0.51 11.57 -8.86
C ILE A 199 0.25 11.91 -7.60
N LEU A 200 -0.47 12.17 -6.51
CA LEU A 200 0.08 12.56 -5.21
C LEU A 200 -0.64 11.80 -4.08
N SER A 201 0.10 11.37 -3.07
CA SER A 201 -0.41 10.90 -1.78
C SER A 201 0.10 11.83 -0.70
N ALA A 202 -0.79 12.18 0.24
CA ALA A 202 -0.51 12.98 1.43
C ALA A 202 0.40 12.25 2.44
N GLY A 203 0.73 10.99 2.18
CA GLY A 203 1.68 10.24 3.01
C GLY A 203 1.18 9.94 4.43
N PRO A 204 2.12 9.61 5.33
CA PRO A 204 1.84 9.25 6.72
C PRO A 204 1.09 10.28 7.55
N ASP A 205 1.36 11.57 7.36
CA ASP A 205 0.75 12.63 8.17
C ASP A 205 -0.64 13.04 7.68
N GLY A 206 -1.03 12.63 6.46
CA GLY A 206 -2.34 12.91 5.89
C GLY A 206 -2.54 14.37 5.51
N LEU A 207 -1.46 15.14 5.43
CA LEU A 207 -1.48 16.54 5.05
C LEU A 207 -0.86 16.68 3.65
N LEU A 208 -1.44 17.54 2.83
CA LEU A 208 -0.80 17.91 1.57
C LEU A 208 0.24 19.00 1.82
N ASP A 209 1.18 19.07 0.91
CA ASP A 209 2.24 20.05 0.92
C ASP A 209 3.26 19.88 2.07
N THR A 210 3.50 18.64 2.49
CA THR A 210 4.44 18.24 3.56
C THR A 210 5.62 17.40 3.03
N GLU A 211 6.64 17.17 3.86
CA GLU A 211 7.89 16.52 3.41
C GLU A 211 7.75 15.01 3.13
N ASP A 212 6.69 14.39 3.64
CA ASP A 212 6.38 12.96 3.52
C ASP A 212 5.42 12.64 2.37
N ASP A 213 4.97 13.67 1.64
CA ASP A 213 4.26 13.56 0.38
C ASP A 213 4.98 12.61 -0.60
N LEU A 214 4.19 11.83 -1.35
CA LEU A 214 4.69 10.88 -2.34
C LEU A 214 3.99 11.11 -3.67
N ALA A 215 4.77 11.34 -4.73
CA ALA A 215 4.21 11.66 -6.05
C ALA A 215 4.89 10.91 -7.20
N ASN A 216 4.28 10.99 -8.39
CA ASN A 216 4.90 10.54 -9.65
C ASN A 216 5.93 11.54 -10.21
N TYR A 217 6.17 12.67 -9.53
CA TYR A 217 7.21 13.66 -9.83
C TYR A 217 8.15 13.85 -8.65
N GLU A 218 9.30 14.47 -8.92
CA GLU A 218 10.22 14.89 -7.86
C GLU A 218 9.63 16.10 -7.13
N ILE A 219 9.37 15.95 -5.83
CA ILE A 219 8.95 17.04 -4.96
C ILE A 219 10.19 17.87 -4.63
N SER A 220 10.47 18.85 -5.47
CA SER A 220 11.54 19.81 -5.24
C SER A 220 11.05 20.89 -4.29
N ARG A 221 11.29 20.71 -2.99
CA ARG A 221 11.25 21.79 -2.01
C ARG A 221 12.67 22.05 -1.53
N LEU A 222 13.13 23.30 -1.69
CA LEU A 222 14.43 23.71 -1.17
C LEU A 222 14.41 23.50 0.36
N GLY A 223 15.21 22.53 0.85
CA GLY A 223 15.54 22.47 2.27
C GLY A 223 16.15 23.80 2.73
N PRO A 224 16.06 24.14 4.03
CA PRO A 224 16.38 25.47 4.57
C PRO A 224 17.79 25.96 4.23
#